data_AF-A0A443RV47-F1
#
_entry.id   AF-A0A443RV47-F1
#
_cell.length_a   1.000
_cell.length_b   1.000
_cell.length_c   1.000
_cell.angle_alpha   90.00
_cell.angle_beta   90.00
_cell.angle_gamma   90.00
#
_symmetry.space_group_name_H-M   'P 1'
#
loop_
_entity.id
_entity.type
_entity.pdbx_description
1 polymer ?
#
loop_
_entity_poly.entity_id
_entity_poly.type
_entity_poly.pdbx_seq_one_letter_code
_entity_poly.pdbx_strand_id
1 'polypeptide(L)'
;KAKGIIQDSNSEYGSPVVLVKNEGNESTPKRLCIDYRELNKKIRDDNYPMKHMDDVIEGVMSTDPVLFSAMDIKMAFLTMKIRAGDEHITAFVTQDGQFESETGYIIELQEFNFVVKHRKGSQNVVADALSRQFDNEAVCLAIVVAKDRRLKVLQEEDNECVAIIKVIENAPRTKTERKLCEQYLIVDGILCSQAEVNGKIKTRIVIPKKLQGTVLDLVHDRSGHGDFKRTFAKLSERWFWKGYSVDTKSHVKSCEVCQKMNWKTTKPEGLMTARRVPKTPFEAVSVDHFGPLEV
;
A
#
# COMPACT_ATOMS: atom_id res chain seq x y z
N LYS A 1 5.38 -34.42 3.06
CA LYS A 1 6.19 -35.63 3.32
C LYS A 1 7.49 -35.67 2.52
N ALA A 2 7.49 -35.84 1.20
CA ALA A 2 8.73 -36.00 0.40
C ALA A 2 9.77 -34.86 0.50
N LYS A 3 9.33 -33.63 0.85
CA LYS A 3 10.22 -32.47 1.07
C LYS A 3 10.62 -32.23 2.53
N GLY A 4 10.23 -33.09 3.46
CA GLY A 4 10.54 -32.93 4.90
C GLY A 4 9.86 -31.74 5.58
N ILE A 5 8.74 -31.26 5.05
CA ILE A 5 8.00 -30.08 5.58
C ILE A 5 6.91 -30.50 6.58
N ILE A 6 6.35 -31.70 6.39
CA ILE A 6 5.25 -32.24 7.20
C ILE A 6 5.49 -33.73 7.50
N GLN A 7 5.03 -34.16 8.68
CA GLN A 7 5.08 -35.54 9.17
C GLN A 7 3.70 -36.01 9.66
N ASP A 8 3.54 -37.32 9.87
CA ASP A 8 2.33 -37.87 10.50
C ASP A 8 2.21 -37.37 11.94
N SER A 9 1.00 -37.00 12.35
CA SER A 9 0.75 -36.44 13.68
C SER A 9 -0.33 -37.23 14.40
N ASN A 10 -0.15 -37.40 15.71
CA ASN A 10 -1.15 -37.89 16.66
C ASN A 10 -1.51 -36.79 17.69
N SER A 11 -1.38 -35.53 17.30
CA SER A 11 -1.60 -34.39 18.18
C SER A 11 -3.06 -34.26 18.60
N GLU A 12 -3.28 -33.71 19.80
CA GLU A 12 -4.61 -33.30 20.28
C GLU A 12 -5.16 -32.08 19.51
N TYR A 13 -4.30 -31.39 18.75
CA TYR A 13 -4.66 -30.26 17.89
C TYR A 13 -4.98 -30.72 16.47
N GLY A 14 -5.92 -30.04 15.81
CA GLY A 14 -6.31 -30.38 14.45
C GLY A 14 -6.98 -29.22 13.73
N SER A 15 -6.19 -28.42 13.02
CA SER A 15 -6.70 -27.34 12.18
C SER A 15 -7.25 -27.87 10.86
N PRO A 16 -8.41 -27.36 10.38
CA PRO A 16 -8.95 -27.79 9.11
C PRO A 16 -8.16 -27.18 7.95
N VAL A 17 -8.18 -27.89 6.82
CA VAL A 17 -7.55 -27.45 5.58
C VAL A 17 -8.60 -26.92 4.61
N VAL A 18 -8.30 -25.77 4.00
CA VAL A 18 -9.14 -25.14 2.98
C VAL A 18 -8.36 -24.94 1.68
N LEU A 19 -9.04 -25.14 0.55
CA LEU A 19 -8.48 -24.86 -0.77
C LEU A 19 -8.90 -23.47 -1.22
N VAL A 20 -7.93 -22.61 -1.48
CA VAL A 20 -8.15 -21.23 -1.93
C VAL A 20 -7.70 -21.08 -3.37
N LYS A 21 -8.40 -20.27 -4.17
CA LYS A 21 -7.94 -19.94 -5.52
C LYS A 21 -6.59 -19.23 -5.46
N ASN A 22 -5.69 -19.64 -6.35
CA ASN A 22 -4.38 -19.04 -6.49
C ASN A 22 -4.34 -18.24 -7.80
N GLU A 23 -4.91 -17.04 -7.75
CA GLU A 23 -5.01 -16.15 -8.91
C GLU A 23 -3.62 -15.79 -9.42
N GLY A 24 -3.37 -16.04 -10.72
CA GLY A 24 -2.08 -15.75 -11.37
C GLY A 24 -1.09 -16.91 -11.47
N ASN A 25 -1.43 -18.13 -11.02
CA ASN A 25 -0.58 -19.32 -11.19
C ASN A 25 -1.32 -20.43 -11.94
N GLU A 26 -1.15 -20.48 -13.26
CA GLU A 26 -1.83 -21.45 -14.15
C GLU A 26 -1.44 -22.90 -13.84
N SER A 27 -0.22 -23.14 -13.37
CA SER A 27 0.27 -24.49 -13.04
C SER A 27 -0.26 -25.01 -11.70
N THR A 28 -0.65 -24.11 -10.78
CA THR A 28 -1.21 -24.45 -9.46
C THR A 28 -2.37 -23.51 -9.12
N PRO A 29 -3.56 -23.73 -9.74
CA PRO A 29 -4.69 -22.79 -9.68
C PRO A 29 -5.40 -22.78 -8.31
N LYS A 30 -5.10 -23.75 -7.44
CA LYS A 30 -5.58 -23.80 -6.06
C LYS A 30 -4.39 -23.98 -5.11
N ARG A 31 -4.39 -23.23 -4.02
CA ARG A 31 -3.43 -23.36 -2.92
C ARG A 31 -4.10 -24.01 -1.71
N LEU A 32 -3.36 -24.87 -1.04
CA LEU A 32 -3.76 -25.46 0.23
C LEU A 32 -3.43 -24.47 1.34
N CYS A 33 -4.43 -24.09 2.14
CA CYS A 33 -4.28 -23.20 3.28
C CYS A 33 -4.78 -23.91 4.53
N ILE A 34 -3.99 -23.88 5.60
CA ILE A 34 -4.38 -24.42 6.90
C ILE A 34 -5.02 -23.29 7.70
N ASP A 35 -6.21 -23.54 8.25
CA ASP A 35 -6.95 -22.54 9.01
C ASP A 35 -6.57 -22.57 10.50
N TYR A 36 -5.56 -21.78 10.85
CA TYR A 36 -5.10 -21.61 12.23
C TYR A 36 -5.88 -20.57 13.02
N ARG A 37 -7.03 -20.07 12.58
CA ARG A 37 -7.74 -18.98 13.29
C ARG A 37 -8.09 -19.31 14.73
N GLU A 38 -8.60 -20.52 15.01
CA GLU A 38 -8.90 -20.94 16.39
C GLU A 38 -7.64 -21.25 17.20
N LEU A 39 -6.57 -21.73 16.55
CA LEU A 39 -5.28 -21.95 17.18
C LEU A 39 -4.65 -20.61 17.61
N ASN A 40 -4.67 -19.61 16.73
CA ASN A 40 -4.11 -18.28 16.97
C ASN A 40 -4.75 -17.58 18.17
N LYS A 41 -6.03 -17.85 18.48
CA LYS A 41 -6.69 -17.31 19.70
C LYS A 41 -6.13 -17.88 21.01
N LYS A 42 -5.52 -19.06 20.95
CA LYS A 42 -4.93 -19.77 22.10
C LYS A 42 -3.42 -19.54 22.21
N ILE A 43 -2.79 -19.11 21.12
CA ILE A 43 -1.37 -18.76 21.09
C ILE A 43 -1.18 -17.40 21.76
N ARG A 44 -0.08 -17.27 22.52
CA ARG A 44 0.31 -16.00 23.10
C ARG A 44 0.87 -15.09 22.02
N ASP A 45 0.33 -13.88 21.91
CA ASP A 45 0.86 -12.87 21.00
C ASP A 45 2.31 -12.53 21.36
N ASP A 46 3.15 -12.51 20.33
CA ASP A 46 4.49 -11.95 20.42
C ASP A 46 4.41 -10.42 20.30
N ASN A 47 4.70 -9.73 21.40
CA ASN A 47 4.67 -8.26 21.46
C ASN A 47 5.95 -7.63 20.90
N TYR A 48 6.58 -8.27 19.91
CA TYR A 48 7.76 -7.73 19.26
C TYR A 48 7.38 -6.46 18.49
N PRO A 49 8.05 -5.32 18.74
CA PRO A 49 7.73 -4.06 18.08
C PRO A 49 8.18 -4.10 16.63
N MET A 50 7.30 -4.55 15.73
CA MET A 50 7.51 -4.37 14.30
C MET A 50 7.48 -2.87 13.98
N LYS A 51 8.57 -2.35 13.43
CA LYS A 51 8.64 -0.96 12.97
C LYS A 51 7.55 -0.71 11.94
N HIS A 52 6.90 0.45 12.02
CA HIS A 52 5.96 0.85 10.99
C HIS A 52 6.70 0.97 9.66
N MET A 53 6.05 0.58 8.55
CA MET A 53 6.70 0.62 7.24
C MET A 53 7.17 2.03 6.88
N ASP A 54 6.42 3.06 7.28
CA ASP A 54 6.82 4.46 7.08
C ASP A 54 8.11 4.81 7.83
N ASP A 55 8.30 4.33 9.06
CA ASP A 55 9.51 4.57 9.86
C ASP A 55 10.74 3.89 9.23
N VAL A 56 10.55 2.66 8.70
CA VAL A 56 11.60 1.93 7.99
C VAL A 56 11.99 2.67 6.72
N ILE A 57 11.00 3.13 5.94
CA ILE A 57 11.23 3.89 4.72
C ILE A 57 11.92 5.21 5.04
N GLU A 58 11.44 5.97 6.04
CA GLU A 58 12.06 7.23 6.44
C GLU A 58 13.51 7.03 6.89
N GLY A 59 13.77 5.99 7.68
CA GLY A 59 15.13 5.62 8.10
C GLY A 59 16.04 5.35 6.90
N VAL A 60 15.59 4.58 5.91
CA VAL A 60 16.36 4.31 4.69
C VAL A 60 16.56 5.58 3.87
N MET A 61 15.52 6.38 3.68
CA MET A 61 15.56 7.61 2.88
C MET A 61 16.42 8.70 3.51
N SER A 62 16.55 8.72 4.84
CA SER A 62 17.41 9.65 5.56
C SER A 62 18.90 9.50 5.23
N THR A 63 19.30 8.38 4.61
CA THR A 63 20.68 8.08 4.24
C THR A 63 21.07 8.51 2.81
N ASP A 64 20.19 9.22 2.09
CA ASP A 64 20.35 9.61 0.67
C ASP A 64 20.82 8.44 -0.24
N PRO A 65 20.16 7.26 -0.20
CA PRO A 65 20.62 6.09 -0.95
C PRO A 65 20.44 6.29 -2.46
N VAL A 66 21.52 6.03 -3.21
CA VAL A 66 21.57 6.23 -4.67
C VAL A 66 21.07 4.99 -5.44
N LEU A 67 20.96 3.83 -4.79
CA LEU A 67 20.56 2.57 -5.40
C LEU A 67 19.62 1.80 -4.46
N PHE A 68 18.49 1.34 -5.01
CA PHE A 68 17.56 0.46 -4.31
C PHE A 68 17.57 -0.93 -4.94
N SER A 69 17.60 -1.96 -4.10
CA SER A 69 17.41 -3.35 -4.50
C SER A 69 16.36 -3.99 -3.60
N ALA A 70 15.29 -4.49 -4.18
CA ALA A 70 14.30 -5.30 -3.47
C ALA A 70 14.72 -6.78 -3.55
N MET A 71 14.70 -7.46 -2.42
CA MET A 71 14.92 -8.91 -2.34
C MET A 71 13.76 -9.51 -1.56
N ASP A 72 13.15 -10.54 -2.14
CA ASP A 72 12.10 -11.31 -1.48
C ASP A 72 12.58 -12.75 -1.23
N ILE A 73 12.33 -13.25 -0.02
CA ILE A 73 12.72 -14.60 0.36
C ILE A 73 11.55 -15.53 0.03
N LYS A 74 11.65 -16.22 -1.10
CA LYS A 74 10.66 -17.23 -1.50
C LYS A 74 10.52 -18.29 -0.40
N MET A 75 9.28 -18.55 0.00
CA MET A 75 8.95 -19.59 0.99
C MET A 75 9.71 -19.42 2.31
N ALA A 76 9.98 -18.17 2.73
CA ALA A 76 10.68 -17.86 3.97
C ALA A 76 10.11 -18.67 5.15
N PHE A 77 8.78 -18.70 5.28
CA PHE A 77 8.07 -19.42 6.35
C PHE A 77 8.22 -20.95 6.33
N LEU A 78 8.61 -21.54 5.20
CA LEU A 78 8.83 -23.00 5.09
C LEU A 78 10.31 -23.38 5.25
N THR A 79 11.20 -22.40 5.39
CA THR A 79 12.64 -22.62 5.46
C THR A 79 13.15 -22.72 6.90
N MET A 80 12.37 -22.25 7.87
CA MET A 80 12.76 -22.22 9.27
C MET A 80 11.99 -23.24 10.08
N LYS A 81 12.68 -23.91 11.00
CA LYS A 81 12.12 -25.01 11.78
C LYS A 81 11.23 -24.47 12.90
N ILE A 82 10.15 -25.20 13.18
CA ILE A 82 9.38 -24.98 14.41
C ILE A 82 10.28 -25.37 15.59
N ARG A 83 10.08 -24.71 16.72
CA ARG A 83 10.78 -25.03 17.96
C ARG A 83 10.49 -26.49 18.34
N ALA A 84 11.54 -27.23 18.66
CA ALA A 84 11.41 -28.62 19.10
C ALA A 84 10.47 -28.73 20.32
N GLY A 85 9.43 -29.54 20.18
CA GLY A 85 8.35 -29.75 21.15
C GLY A 85 7.05 -29.03 20.79
N ASP A 86 7.08 -27.99 19.96
CA ASP A 86 5.90 -27.19 19.61
C ASP A 86 5.28 -27.62 18.27
N GLU A 87 5.87 -28.57 17.54
CA GLU A 87 5.40 -29.02 16.22
C GLU A 87 3.94 -29.50 16.27
N HIS A 88 3.57 -30.20 17.33
CA HIS A 88 2.25 -30.78 17.55
C HIS A 88 1.12 -29.75 17.51
N ILE A 89 1.35 -28.48 17.86
CA ILE A 89 0.30 -27.44 17.84
C ILE A 89 -0.08 -27.07 16.41
N THR A 90 0.81 -27.31 15.43
CA THR A 90 0.58 -27.01 14.02
C THR A 90 -0.17 -28.11 13.28
N ALA A 91 -0.61 -29.13 14.00
CA ALA A 91 -1.31 -30.27 13.42
C ALA A 91 -2.59 -29.86 12.67
N PHE A 92 -2.80 -30.49 11.52
CA PHE A 92 -3.92 -30.24 10.63
C PHE A 92 -4.47 -31.54 10.06
N VAL A 93 -5.76 -31.52 9.72
CA VAL A 93 -6.50 -32.70 9.28
C VAL A 93 -6.85 -32.59 7.81
N THR A 94 -6.60 -33.66 7.07
CA THR A 94 -6.97 -33.83 5.67
C THR A 94 -7.79 -35.10 5.49
N GLN A 95 -8.27 -35.37 4.28
CA GLN A 95 -8.95 -36.62 3.95
C GLN A 95 -8.03 -37.85 4.09
N ASP A 96 -6.72 -37.65 3.97
CA ASP A 96 -5.71 -38.72 3.99
C ASP A 96 -5.10 -38.96 5.38
N GLY A 97 -5.54 -38.21 6.39
CA GLY A 97 -5.05 -38.31 7.77
C GLY A 97 -4.66 -36.96 8.40
N GLN A 98 -4.05 -37.06 9.58
CA GLN A 98 -3.59 -35.93 10.38
C GLN A 98 -2.06 -35.77 10.26
N PHE A 99 -1.62 -34.54 10.03
CA PHE A 99 -0.22 -34.21 9.82
C PHE A 99 0.17 -32.97 10.62
N GLU A 100 1.44 -32.85 10.98
CA GLU A 100 2.00 -31.65 11.63
C GLU A 100 3.20 -31.11 10.84
N SER A 101 3.50 -29.83 11.03
CA SER A 101 4.58 -29.15 10.32
C SER A 101 5.88 -29.20 11.14
N GLU A 102 7.00 -29.43 10.47
CA GLU A 102 8.34 -29.31 11.07
C GLU A 102 8.93 -27.89 10.90
N THR A 103 8.28 -27.05 10.09
CA THR A 103 8.74 -25.71 9.70
C THR A 103 7.66 -24.64 9.91
N GLY A 104 8.04 -23.46 10.38
CA GLY A 104 7.11 -22.43 10.88
C GLY A 104 7.57 -21.00 10.65
N TYR A 105 6.71 -20.05 11.03
CA TYR A 105 6.88 -18.60 10.83
C TYR A 105 8.14 -18.03 11.50
N ILE A 106 8.70 -16.92 10.99
CA ILE A 106 9.70 -16.14 11.72
C ILE A 106 9.59 -14.62 11.57
N ILE A 107 9.92 -13.97 12.70
CA ILE A 107 10.32 -12.57 12.90
C ILE A 107 11.87 -12.46 13.08
N GLU A 108 12.56 -13.54 13.45
CA GLU A 108 14.03 -13.64 13.65
C GLU A 108 14.92 -13.24 12.46
N LEU A 109 14.43 -13.18 11.21
CA LEU A 109 15.24 -12.67 10.10
C LEU A 109 15.58 -11.18 10.24
N GLN A 110 14.86 -10.45 11.11
CA GLN A 110 15.20 -9.07 11.46
C GLN A 110 16.38 -8.94 12.44
N GLU A 111 16.81 -10.03 13.09
CA GLU A 111 17.89 -10.00 14.08
C GLU A 111 19.29 -10.18 13.45
N PHE A 112 19.36 -10.53 12.16
CA PHE A 112 20.64 -10.73 11.47
C PHE A 112 21.17 -9.43 10.86
N ASN A 113 22.35 -9.00 11.32
CA ASN A 113 23.17 -8.02 10.61
C ASN A 113 23.74 -8.67 9.34
N PHE A 114 23.17 -8.36 8.18
CA PHE A 114 23.73 -8.82 6.91
C PHE A 114 24.82 -7.87 6.41
N VAL A 115 25.88 -8.46 5.85
CA VAL A 115 26.94 -7.73 5.14
C VAL A 115 26.68 -7.89 3.65
N VAL A 116 26.34 -6.78 2.98
CA VAL A 116 26.14 -6.75 1.52
C VAL A 116 27.48 -7.00 0.84
N LYS A 117 27.66 -8.19 0.24
CA LYS A 117 28.81 -8.51 -0.59
C LYS A 117 28.45 -8.35 -2.06
N HIS A 118 29.17 -7.48 -2.75
CA HIS A 118 29.01 -7.27 -4.18
C HIS A 118 29.28 -8.58 -4.95
N ARG A 119 28.30 -9.00 -5.76
CA ARG A 119 28.43 -10.10 -6.73
C ARG A 119 28.39 -9.55 -8.14
N LYS A 120 29.36 -9.95 -8.95
CA LYS A 120 29.44 -9.56 -10.37
C LYS A 120 28.21 -10.11 -11.12
N GLY A 121 27.56 -9.28 -11.94
CA GLY A 121 26.24 -9.58 -12.54
C GLY A 121 26.18 -10.90 -13.33
N SER A 122 27.28 -11.33 -13.94
CA SER A 122 27.38 -12.63 -14.64
C SER A 122 27.15 -13.85 -13.74
N GLN A 123 27.28 -13.70 -12.42
CA GLN A 123 27.05 -14.75 -11.41
C GLN A 123 25.72 -14.57 -10.65
N ASN A 124 24.96 -13.50 -10.94
CA ASN A 124 23.70 -13.16 -10.26
C ASN A 124 22.49 -13.41 -11.19
N VAL A 125 22.46 -14.60 -11.79
CA VAL A 125 21.52 -14.96 -12.88
C VAL A 125 20.05 -14.99 -12.42
N VAL A 126 19.80 -15.13 -11.11
CA VAL A 126 18.45 -15.21 -10.53
C VAL A 126 17.78 -13.82 -10.44
N ALA A 127 18.55 -12.75 -10.25
CA ALA A 127 18.02 -11.38 -10.14
C ALA A 127 17.73 -10.73 -11.51
N ASP A 128 18.32 -11.26 -12.58
CA ASP A 128 18.27 -10.67 -13.93
C ASP A 128 16.90 -10.82 -14.65
N ALA A 129 16.04 -11.73 -14.18
CA ALA A 129 14.71 -11.94 -14.76
C ALA A 129 13.66 -10.90 -14.31
N LEU A 130 13.87 -10.24 -13.16
CA LEU A 130 12.95 -9.24 -12.62
C LEU A 130 13.41 -7.79 -12.88
N SER A 131 14.60 -7.59 -13.46
CA SER A 131 15.06 -6.27 -13.92
C SER A 131 14.44 -5.85 -15.26
N ARG A 132 13.62 -6.71 -15.89
CA ARG A 132 13.12 -6.53 -17.27
C ARG A 132 11.59 -6.42 -17.41
N GLN A 133 10.89 -6.02 -16.36
CA GLN A 133 9.55 -5.45 -16.48
C GLN A 133 9.46 -4.18 -15.63
N PHE A 134 9.99 -3.09 -16.19
CA PHE A 134 9.58 -1.76 -15.76
C PHE A 134 8.47 -1.32 -16.70
N ASP A 135 7.23 -1.52 -16.28
CA ASP A 135 6.13 -0.70 -16.79
C ASP A 135 6.52 0.77 -16.58
N ASN A 136 6.24 1.59 -17.59
CA ASN A 136 6.57 3.02 -17.68
C ASN A 136 6.01 3.90 -16.52
N GLU A 137 5.37 3.31 -15.51
CA GLU A 137 4.78 3.97 -14.34
C GLU A 137 5.74 4.08 -13.14
N ALA A 138 6.79 3.26 -13.05
CA ALA A 138 7.80 3.36 -11.98
C ALA A 138 8.68 4.62 -12.10
N VAL A 139 8.57 5.32 -13.23
CA VAL A 139 9.32 6.53 -13.56
C VAL A 139 9.02 7.65 -12.56
N CYS A 140 7.81 7.75 -11.99
CA CYS A 140 7.45 8.90 -11.14
C CYS A 140 7.88 8.80 -9.67
N LEU A 141 8.03 7.59 -9.11
CA LEU A 141 8.51 7.45 -7.73
C LEU A 141 10.04 7.62 -7.65
N ALA A 142 10.75 7.14 -8.67
CA ALA A 142 12.20 7.30 -8.81
C ALA A 142 12.61 8.75 -9.13
N ILE A 143 11.83 9.49 -9.94
CA ILE A 143 12.13 10.88 -10.31
C ILE A 143 12.16 11.86 -9.12
N VAL A 144 11.41 11.55 -8.05
CA VAL A 144 11.22 12.47 -6.91
C VAL A 144 12.19 12.15 -5.76
N VAL A 145 12.60 10.88 -5.61
CA VAL A 145 13.53 10.42 -4.56
C VAL A 145 14.97 10.42 -5.06
N ALA A 146 15.23 10.08 -6.32
CA ALA A 146 16.52 10.30 -6.95
C ALA A 146 16.52 11.71 -7.52
N LYS A 147 17.62 12.44 -7.37
CA LYS A 147 17.94 13.73 -8.03
C LYS A 147 17.92 13.57 -9.57
N ASP A 148 16.77 13.27 -10.16
CA ASP A 148 16.63 12.86 -11.56
C ASP A 148 16.56 14.12 -12.45
N ARG A 149 17.51 14.20 -13.41
CA ARG A 149 17.55 15.26 -14.43
C ARG A 149 16.23 15.39 -15.18
N ARG A 150 15.39 14.35 -15.23
CA ARG A 150 14.09 14.36 -15.90
C ARG A 150 13.09 15.34 -15.28
N LEU A 151 13.03 15.48 -13.95
CA LEU A 151 12.12 16.46 -13.34
C LEU A 151 12.50 17.88 -13.73
N LYS A 152 13.82 18.17 -13.70
CA LYS A 152 14.35 19.46 -14.13
C LYS A 152 13.95 19.76 -15.58
N VAL A 153 14.17 18.81 -16.50
CA VAL A 153 13.76 18.96 -17.91
C VAL A 153 12.25 19.21 -18.02
N LEU A 154 11.42 18.48 -17.28
CA LEU A 154 9.97 18.67 -17.31
C LEU A 154 9.52 20.01 -16.70
N GLN A 155 10.24 20.54 -15.71
CA GLN A 155 10.02 21.89 -15.19
C GLN A 155 10.48 22.97 -16.18
N GLU A 156 11.55 22.73 -16.94
CA GLU A 156 12.04 23.62 -18.01
C GLU A 156 11.14 23.62 -19.25
N GLU A 157 10.34 22.57 -19.45
CA GLU A 157 9.31 22.50 -20.50
C GLU A 157 7.94 23.05 -20.07
N ASP A 158 7.69 23.19 -18.76
CA ASP A 158 6.38 23.61 -18.24
C ASP A 158 6.29 25.13 -18.15
N ASN A 159 5.33 25.71 -18.87
CA ASN A 159 5.17 27.17 -18.98
C ASN A 159 5.03 27.89 -17.62
N GLU A 160 4.32 27.29 -16.65
CA GLU A 160 4.16 27.89 -15.32
C GLU A 160 5.47 27.81 -14.53
N CYS A 161 6.13 26.66 -14.55
CA CYS A 161 7.41 26.47 -13.88
C CYS A 161 8.48 27.41 -14.45
N VAL A 162 8.60 27.51 -15.78
CA VAL A 162 9.55 28.40 -16.46
C VAL A 162 9.29 29.87 -16.11
N ALA A 163 8.02 30.28 -16.05
CA ALA A 163 7.68 31.65 -15.66
C ALA A 163 8.16 31.97 -14.23
N ILE A 164 8.00 31.02 -13.30
CA ILE A 164 8.46 31.18 -11.91
C ILE A 164 9.99 31.17 -11.83
N ILE A 165 10.65 30.24 -12.51
CA ILE A 165 12.12 30.14 -12.54
C ILE A 165 12.74 31.44 -13.06
N LYS A 166 12.21 31.99 -14.17
CA LYS A 166 12.70 33.27 -14.73
C LYS A 166 12.57 34.44 -13.74
N VAL A 167 11.52 34.47 -12.92
CA VAL A 167 11.31 35.51 -11.91
C VAL A 167 12.29 35.35 -10.74
N ILE A 168 12.63 34.12 -10.37
CA ILE A 168 13.62 33.85 -9.31
C ILE A 168 15.02 34.23 -9.78
N GLU A 169 15.38 33.88 -11.03
CA GLU A 169 16.70 34.17 -11.60
C GLU A 169 16.89 35.66 -11.93
N ASN A 170 15.85 36.34 -12.42
CA ASN A 170 15.89 37.76 -12.75
C ASN A 170 15.29 38.57 -11.60
N ALA A 171 16.16 39.14 -10.76
CA ALA A 171 15.81 39.90 -9.55
C ALA A 171 14.43 40.63 -9.61
N PRO A 172 13.58 40.47 -8.58
CA PRO A 172 12.16 40.83 -8.65
C PRO A 172 11.96 42.36 -8.79
N ARG A 173 11.16 42.77 -9.77
CA ARG A 173 10.86 44.17 -10.10
C ARG A 173 9.52 44.63 -9.56
N THR A 174 8.55 43.73 -9.44
CA THR A 174 7.20 44.03 -8.94
C THR A 174 6.94 43.44 -7.56
N LYS A 175 5.93 43.96 -6.85
CA LYS A 175 5.49 43.41 -5.56
C LYS A 175 5.04 41.95 -5.66
N THR A 176 4.46 41.57 -6.81
CA THR A 176 4.02 40.20 -7.09
C THR A 176 5.21 39.25 -7.28
N GLU A 177 6.25 39.70 -7.98
CA GLU A 177 7.49 38.92 -8.17
C GLU A 177 8.24 38.74 -6.85
N ARG A 178 8.30 39.77 -5.99
CA ARG A 178 8.88 39.61 -4.64
C ARG A 178 8.19 38.53 -3.83
N LYS A 179 6.85 38.50 -3.86
CA LYS A 179 6.07 37.47 -3.19
C LYS A 179 6.31 36.08 -3.78
N LEU A 180 6.56 35.97 -5.09
CA LEU A 180 6.96 34.70 -5.70
C LEU A 180 8.34 34.25 -5.21
N CYS A 181 9.33 35.16 -5.15
CA CYS A 181 10.65 34.84 -4.60
C CYS A 181 10.64 34.47 -3.10
N GLU A 182 9.63 34.92 -2.35
CA GLU A 182 9.40 34.49 -0.95
C GLU A 182 8.76 33.09 -0.88
N GLN A 183 7.94 32.73 -1.86
CA GLN A 183 7.15 31.48 -1.87
C GLN A 183 7.83 30.32 -2.59
N TYR A 184 8.83 30.60 -3.42
CA TYR A 184 9.50 29.62 -4.26
C TYR A 184 11.01 29.79 -4.20
N LEU A 185 11.71 28.67 -4.28
CA LEU A 185 13.16 28.61 -4.34
C LEU A 185 13.60 27.49 -5.29
N ILE A 186 14.85 27.56 -5.72
CA ILE A 186 15.48 26.50 -6.51
C ILE A 186 16.45 25.76 -5.59
N VAL A 187 16.25 24.45 -5.45
CA VAL A 187 17.14 23.55 -4.69
C VAL A 187 17.73 22.54 -5.67
N ASP A 188 19.05 22.53 -5.82
CA ASP A 188 19.76 21.64 -6.75
C ASP A 188 19.23 21.67 -8.21
N GLY A 189 18.75 22.83 -8.64
CA GLY A 189 18.19 23.02 -9.99
C GLY A 189 16.73 22.56 -10.15
N ILE A 190 16.05 22.21 -9.06
CA ILE A 190 14.63 21.87 -9.03
C ILE A 190 13.83 22.99 -8.38
N LEU A 191 12.72 23.37 -9.00
CA LEU A 191 11.79 24.35 -8.45
C LEU A 191 11.00 23.76 -7.28
N CYS A 192 11.07 24.43 -6.13
CA CYS A 192 10.39 24.08 -4.89
C CYS A 192 9.55 25.26 -4.39
N SER A 193 8.47 24.97 -3.66
CA SER A 193 7.68 25.94 -2.93
C SER A 193 8.00 25.87 -1.44
N GLN A 194 8.10 27.03 -0.79
CA GLN A 194 8.23 27.19 0.65
C GLN A 194 6.97 27.83 1.22
N ALA A 195 6.41 27.17 2.24
CA ALA A 195 5.29 27.69 3.00
C ALA A 195 5.48 27.40 4.48
N GLU A 196 5.23 28.40 5.32
CA GLU A 196 5.17 28.22 6.76
C GLU A 196 3.86 27.53 7.15
N VAL A 197 3.98 26.39 7.83
CA VAL A 197 2.84 25.63 8.35
C VAL A 197 3.12 25.29 9.80
N ASN A 198 2.29 25.80 10.71
CA ASN A 198 2.42 25.59 12.15
C ASN A 198 3.81 25.99 12.70
N GLY A 199 4.36 27.13 12.27
CA GLY A 199 5.66 27.63 12.71
C GLY A 199 6.87 26.87 12.12
N LYS A 200 6.65 25.92 11.21
CA LYS A 200 7.70 25.19 10.50
C LYS A 200 7.66 25.53 9.02
N ILE A 201 8.81 25.88 8.45
CA ILE A 201 8.96 26.05 7.00
C ILE A 201 8.91 24.67 6.35
N LYS A 202 7.88 24.41 5.55
CA LYS A 202 7.78 23.22 4.72
C LYS A 202 8.21 23.54 3.30
N THR A 203 9.20 22.81 2.81
CA THR A 203 9.65 22.86 1.41
C THR A 203 9.03 21.70 0.64
N ARG A 204 8.41 21.97 -0.50
CA ARG A 204 7.70 20.99 -1.33
C ARG A 204 8.10 21.13 -2.78
N ILE A 205 8.16 20.03 -3.50
CA ILE A 205 8.56 20.03 -4.91
C ILE A 205 7.40 20.55 -5.76
N VAL A 206 7.69 21.45 -6.70
CA VAL A 206 6.70 21.94 -7.65
C VAL A 206 6.54 20.93 -8.78
N ILE A 207 5.33 20.39 -8.94
CA ILE A 207 5.04 19.36 -9.93
C ILE A 207 4.54 19.98 -11.24
N PRO A 208 5.22 19.75 -12.38
CA PRO A 208 4.78 20.25 -13.68
C PRO A 208 3.49 19.55 -14.13
N LYS A 209 2.71 20.19 -15.02
CA LYS A 209 1.36 19.75 -15.36
C LYS A 209 1.27 18.32 -15.87
N LYS A 210 2.28 17.88 -16.62
CA LYS A 210 2.39 16.50 -17.16
C LYS A 210 2.44 15.42 -16.07
N LEU A 211 2.94 15.73 -14.87
CA LEU A 211 3.15 14.76 -13.79
C LEU A 211 2.06 14.79 -12.72
N GLN A 212 1.16 15.79 -12.72
CA GLN A 212 0.13 15.95 -11.69
C GLN A 212 -0.78 14.72 -11.59
N GLY A 213 -1.20 14.15 -12.74
CA GLY A 213 -2.04 12.95 -12.77
C GLY A 213 -1.34 11.73 -12.18
N THR A 214 -0.04 11.55 -12.46
CA THR A 214 0.73 10.42 -11.92
C THR A 214 0.97 10.54 -10.41
N VAL A 215 1.18 11.76 -9.91
CA VAL A 215 1.25 12.00 -8.46
C VAL A 215 -0.08 11.67 -7.80
N LEU A 216 -1.21 12.08 -8.40
CA LEU A 216 -2.55 11.76 -7.88
C LEU A 216 -2.83 10.26 -7.88
N ASP A 217 -2.50 9.53 -8.95
CA ASP A 217 -2.59 8.07 -9.01
C ASP A 217 -1.79 7.40 -7.89
N LEU A 218 -0.56 7.87 -7.67
CA LEU A 218 0.30 7.37 -6.61
C LEU A 218 -0.30 7.59 -5.21
N VAL A 219 -0.76 8.81 -4.91
CA VAL A 219 -1.24 9.16 -3.55
C VAL A 219 -2.66 8.71 -3.26
N HIS A 220 -3.46 8.43 -4.29
CA HIS A 220 -4.85 8.01 -4.17
C HIS A 220 -5.03 6.55 -4.56
N ASP A 221 -4.82 6.21 -5.83
CA ASP A 221 -5.21 4.92 -6.41
C ASP A 221 -4.34 3.78 -5.88
N ARG A 222 -3.02 3.94 -5.90
CA ARG A 222 -2.07 2.93 -5.36
C ARG A 222 -1.99 2.92 -3.84
N SER A 223 -2.49 3.97 -3.21
CA SER A 223 -2.34 4.25 -1.77
C SER A 223 -3.60 3.89 -0.95
N GLY A 224 -4.52 3.13 -1.56
CA GLY A 224 -5.69 2.58 -0.88
C GLY A 224 -6.94 3.46 -0.93
N HIS A 225 -7.09 4.29 -1.96
CA HIS A 225 -8.33 5.03 -2.27
C HIS A 225 -8.87 5.87 -1.10
N GLY A 226 -7.96 6.54 -0.38
CA GLY A 226 -8.30 7.38 0.77
C GLY A 226 -9.25 8.52 0.41
N ASP A 227 -10.01 9.00 1.40
CA ASP A 227 -10.85 10.18 1.23
C ASP A 227 -10.03 11.43 0.88
N PHE A 228 -10.70 12.53 0.54
CA PHE A 228 -10.03 13.78 0.18
C PHE A 228 -9.05 14.23 1.27
N LYS A 229 -9.42 14.16 2.55
CA LYS A 229 -8.57 14.62 3.65
C LYS A 229 -7.28 13.82 3.73
N ARG A 230 -7.37 12.49 3.70
CA ARG A 230 -6.20 11.60 3.77
C ARG A 230 -5.31 11.72 2.54
N THR A 231 -5.91 11.75 1.35
CA THR A 231 -5.18 11.89 0.08
C THR A 231 -4.46 13.23 0.03
N PHE A 232 -5.15 14.32 0.39
CA PHE A 232 -4.56 15.66 0.43
C PHE A 232 -3.44 15.77 1.47
N ALA A 233 -3.60 15.17 2.66
CA ALA A 233 -2.56 15.18 3.68
C ALA A 233 -1.24 14.58 3.16
N LYS A 234 -1.31 13.38 2.55
CA LYS A 234 -0.16 12.71 1.92
C LYS A 234 0.48 13.54 0.82
N LEU A 235 -0.34 14.08 -0.07
CA LEU A 235 0.14 14.88 -1.20
C LEU A 235 0.83 16.16 -0.73
N SER A 236 0.18 16.88 0.20
CA SER A 236 0.63 18.17 0.72
C SER A 236 1.92 18.10 1.54
N GLU A 237 2.37 16.90 1.89
CA GLU A 237 3.61 16.70 2.64
C GLU A 237 4.85 16.93 1.76
N ARG A 238 4.79 16.51 0.49
CA ARG A 238 5.97 16.46 -0.40
C ARG A 238 5.81 17.27 -1.68
N TRP A 239 4.59 17.45 -2.17
CA TRP A 239 4.34 18.03 -3.49
C TRP A 239 3.45 19.27 -3.44
N PHE A 240 3.60 20.08 -4.47
CA PHE A 240 2.84 21.31 -4.65
C PHE A 240 2.65 21.61 -6.14
N TRP A 241 1.48 22.12 -6.50
CA TRP A 241 1.25 22.87 -7.74
C TRP A 241 0.08 23.82 -7.51
N LYS A 242 -0.09 24.83 -8.36
CA LYS A 242 -1.20 25.76 -8.20
C LYS A 242 -2.53 25.04 -8.42
N GLY A 243 -3.43 25.09 -7.43
CA GLY A 243 -4.76 24.45 -7.54
C GLY A 243 -4.82 22.99 -7.07
N TYR A 244 -3.73 22.41 -6.58
CA TYR A 244 -3.65 20.99 -6.22
C TYR A 244 -4.72 20.47 -5.26
N SER A 245 -5.26 21.33 -4.38
CA SER A 245 -6.39 20.98 -3.51
C SER A 245 -7.67 20.69 -4.30
N VAL A 246 -7.97 21.53 -5.30
CA VAL A 246 -9.14 21.37 -6.19
C VAL A 246 -8.97 20.12 -7.04
N ASP A 247 -7.76 19.92 -7.59
CA ASP A 247 -7.46 18.76 -8.43
C ASP A 247 -7.56 17.45 -7.63
N THR A 248 -7.00 17.43 -6.41
CA THR A 248 -7.11 16.27 -5.49
C THR A 248 -8.57 15.95 -5.20
N LYS A 249 -9.38 16.99 -4.90
CA LYS A 249 -10.81 16.80 -4.62
C LYS A 249 -11.56 16.28 -5.85
N SER A 250 -11.21 16.77 -7.03
CA SER A 250 -11.82 16.33 -8.29
C SER A 250 -11.46 14.87 -8.58
N HIS A 251 -10.18 14.48 -8.45
CA HIS A 251 -9.68 13.12 -8.66
C HIS A 251 -10.38 12.10 -7.76
N VAL A 252 -10.46 12.38 -6.46
CA VAL A 252 -11.15 11.52 -5.48
C VAL A 252 -12.65 11.41 -5.80
N LYS A 253 -13.27 12.50 -6.28
CA LYS A 253 -14.69 12.50 -6.65
C LYS A 253 -14.96 11.73 -7.94
N SER A 254 -14.04 11.75 -8.91
CA SER A 254 -14.16 11.00 -10.16
C SER A 254 -13.72 9.54 -10.06
N CYS A 255 -13.10 9.12 -8.95
CA CYS A 255 -12.60 7.76 -8.78
C CYS A 255 -13.73 6.72 -8.71
N GLU A 256 -13.80 5.84 -9.72
CA GLU A 256 -14.84 4.81 -9.81
C GLU A 256 -14.85 3.85 -8.61
N VAL A 257 -13.67 3.49 -8.11
CA VAL A 257 -13.53 2.57 -6.96
C VAL A 257 -14.16 3.20 -5.73
N CYS A 258 -13.82 4.46 -5.44
CA CYS A 258 -14.43 5.21 -4.34
C CYS A 258 -15.94 5.40 -4.52
N GLN A 259 -16.42 5.69 -5.73
CA GLN A 259 -17.85 5.88 -5.98
C GLN A 259 -18.66 4.59 -5.80
N LYS A 260 -18.08 3.43 -6.14
CA LYS A 260 -18.72 2.11 -5.96
C LYS A 260 -18.70 1.63 -4.52
N MET A 261 -17.60 1.88 -3.79
CA MET A 261 -17.38 1.34 -2.44
C MET A 261 -17.91 2.25 -1.32
N ASN A 262 -17.95 3.57 -1.52
CA ASN A 262 -18.48 4.48 -0.51
C ASN A 262 -20.01 4.51 -0.58
N TRP A 263 -20.65 3.72 0.29
CA TRP A 263 -22.07 3.79 0.53
C TRP A 263 -22.47 5.19 1.03
N LYS A 264 -23.62 5.70 0.56
CA LYS A 264 -24.15 6.99 1.01
C LYS A 264 -24.49 6.89 2.50
N THR A 265 -23.76 7.61 3.34
CA THR A 265 -24.02 7.74 4.78
C THR A 265 -25.16 8.72 5.09
N THR A 266 -25.74 9.34 4.07
CA THR A 266 -26.94 10.17 4.22
C THR A 266 -28.14 9.30 4.59
N LYS A 267 -29.01 9.84 5.44
CA LYS A 267 -30.28 9.18 5.77
C LYS A 267 -31.02 8.81 4.47
N PRO A 268 -31.72 7.66 4.42
CA PRO A 268 -32.56 7.30 3.29
C PRO A 268 -33.45 8.49 2.91
N GLU A 269 -33.49 8.85 1.64
CA GLU A 269 -34.42 9.88 1.17
C GLU A 269 -35.83 9.33 1.25
N GLY A 270 -36.57 9.78 2.27
CA GLY A 270 -37.96 9.41 2.50
C GLY A 270 -38.35 9.54 3.97
N LEU A 271 -39.53 10.11 4.22
CA LEU A 271 -40.17 9.94 5.52
C LEU A 271 -40.58 8.48 5.64
N MET A 272 -40.30 7.85 6.78
CA MET A 272 -40.82 6.52 7.09
C MET A 272 -42.35 6.63 7.07
N THR A 273 -42.99 6.17 6.01
CA THR A 273 -44.45 6.22 5.91
C THR A 273 -45.00 5.17 6.85
N ALA A 274 -45.82 5.60 7.82
CA ALA A 274 -46.59 4.66 8.62
C ALA A 274 -47.41 3.79 7.66
N ARG A 275 -47.23 2.47 7.76
CA ARG A 275 -48.05 1.54 6.97
C ARG A 275 -49.51 1.77 7.38
N ARG A 276 -50.41 1.93 6.41
CA ARG A 276 -51.84 2.15 6.70
C ARG A 276 -52.34 0.96 7.52
N VAL A 277 -52.98 1.24 8.66
CA VAL A 277 -53.61 0.21 9.47
C VAL A 277 -54.82 -0.33 8.69
N PRO A 278 -54.86 -1.64 8.40
CA PRO A 278 -56.01 -2.25 7.73
C PRO A 278 -57.27 -2.08 8.59
N LYS A 279 -58.37 -1.67 7.97
CA LYS A 279 -59.69 -1.45 8.58
C LYS A 279 -60.58 -2.68 8.51
N THR A 280 -60.31 -3.61 7.61
CA THR A 280 -61.07 -4.87 7.48
C THR A 280 -60.16 -6.10 7.47
N PRO A 281 -60.65 -7.27 7.90
CA PRO A 281 -59.90 -8.52 7.78
C PRO A 281 -59.45 -8.76 6.33
N PHE A 282 -58.22 -9.21 6.15
CA PHE A 282 -57.58 -9.52 4.85
C PHE A 282 -57.27 -8.31 3.93
N GLU A 283 -57.44 -7.07 4.38
CA GLU A 283 -57.09 -5.88 3.59
C GLU A 283 -55.57 -5.73 3.36
N ALA A 284 -54.74 -6.27 4.26
CA ALA A 284 -53.30 -6.42 4.02
C ALA A 284 -52.80 -7.75 4.56
N VAL A 285 -52.02 -8.47 3.74
CA VAL A 285 -51.34 -9.71 4.12
C VAL A 285 -49.84 -9.51 3.91
N SER A 286 -49.05 -9.72 4.96
CA SER A 286 -47.59 -9.78 4.86
C SER A 286 -47.13 -11.21 5.12
N VAL A 287 -46.41 -11.78 4.16
CA VAL A 287 -45.82 -13.12 4.26
C VAL A 287 -44.32 -12.94 4.26
N ASP A 288 -43.64 -13.63 5.17
CA ASP A 288 -42.18 -13.67 5.21
C ASP A 288 -41.74 -15.14 5.29
N HIS A 289 -40.54 -15.42 4.78
CA HIS A 289 -39.99 -16.77 4.84
C HIS A 289 -39.17 -16.92 6.11
N PHE A 290 -39.40 -18.01 6.83
CA PHE A 290 -38.58 -18.39 7.97
C PHE A 290 -37.65 -19.54 7.58
N GLY A 291 -36.34 -19.36 7.73
CA GLY A 291 -35.34 -20.38 7.44
C GLY A 291 -33.88 -19.88 7.51
N PRO A 292 -32.88 -20.78 7.33
CA PRO A 292 -33.04 -22.19 6.98
C PRO A 292 -33.50 -23.03 8.17
N LEU A 293 -34.47 -23.92 7.94
CA LEU A 293 -34.87 -24.93 8.90
C LEU A 293 -33.94 -26.14 8.73
N GLU A 294 -33.44 -26.68 9.83
CA GLU A 294 -32.73 -27.96 9.81
C GLU A 294 -33.71 -29.06 9.38
N VAL A 295 -33.29 -29.88 8.39
CA VAL A 295 -34.07 -31.00 7.84
C VAL A 295 -33.59 -32.30 8.47
#